data_AF-A0AAT9TGD9-F1
#
_entry.id   AF-A0AAT9TGD9-F1
#
_cell.length_a   1.000
_cell.length_b   1.000
_cell.length_c   1.000
_cell.angle_alpha   90.00
_cell.angle_beta   90.00
_cell.angle_gamma   90.00
#
_symmetry.space_group_name_H-M   'P 1'
#
loop_
_entity.id
_entity.type
_entity.pdbx_description
1 polymer ?
#
loop_
_entity_poly.entity_id
_entity_poly.type
_entity_poly.pdbx_seq_one_letter_code
_entity_poly.pdbx_strand_id
1 'polypeptide(L)' 'MAMTIKVYKVNRDGLTRIVREEAEVVPLEQPEASHQFPACECPECRTTAR' A
#
# COMPACT_ATOMS: atom_id res chain seq x y z
N MET A 1 15.86 -4.49 14.71
CA MET A 1 15.27 -3.13 14.69
C MET A 1 13.96 -3.23 13.93
N ALA A 2 12.84 -2.82 14.54
CA ALA A 2 11.55 -2.78 13.84
C ALA A 2 11.54 -1.59 12.88
N MET A 3 11.06 -1.78 11.64
CA MET A 3 10.85 -0.70 10.70
C MET A 3 9.42 -0.19 10.84
N THR A 4 9.20 1.12 10.75
CA THR A 4 7.86 1.71 10.79
C THR A 4 7.55 2.46 9.49
N ILE A 5 6.26 2.54 9.14
CA ILE A 5 5.79 3.38 8.04
C ILE A 5 4.64 4.27 8.51
N LYS A 6 4.69 5.55 8.13
CA LYS A 6 3.61 6.52 8.29
C LYS A 6 3.28 7.08 6.92
N VAL A 7 2.00 7.04 6.53
CA VAL A 7 1.57 7.48 5.18
C VAL A 7 0.83 8.79 5.29
N TYR A 8 1.30 9.80 4.57
CA TYR A 8 0.65 11.10 4.45
C TYR A 8 0.37 11.43 2.99
N LYS A 9 -0.76 12.11 2.76
CA LYS A 9 -1.12 12.70 1.48
C LYS A 9 -0.73 14.17 1.52
N VAL A 10 0.01 14.62 0.50
CA VAL A 10 0.33 16.04 0.30
C VAL A 10 -0.54 16.57 -0.83
N ASN A 11 -1.19 17.71 -0.64
CA ASN A 11 -1.91 18.39 -1.72
C ASN A 11 -0.97 19.34 -2.50
N ARG A 12 -1.48 20.00 -3.55
CA ARG A 12 -0.68 20.94 -4.36
C ARG A 12 -0.20 22.17 -3.58
N ASP A 13 -0.91 22.56 -2.52
CA ASP A 13 -0.57 23.69 -1.65
C ASP A 13 0.46 23.31 -0.56
N GLY A 14 0.92 22.06 -0.55
CA GLY A 14 1.86 21.54 0.44
C GLY A 14 1.24 21.13 1.78
N LEU A 15 -0.09 21.18 1.92
CA LEU A 15 -0.80 20.71 3.11
C LEU A 15 -0.74 19.19 3.19
N THR A 16 -0.43 18.68 4.38
CA THR A 16 -0.31 17.24 4.67
C THR A 16 -1.54 16.73 5.43
N ARG A 17 -1.99 15.53 5.08
CA ARG A 17 -3.01 14.78 5.82
C ARG A 17 -2.54 13.37 6.06
N ILE A 18 -2.63 12.89 7.30
CA ILE A 18 -2.30 11.50 7.63
C ILE A 18 -3.36 10.58 7.01
N VAL A 19 -2.89 9.61 6.22
CA VAL A 19 -3.69 8.54 5.60
C VAL A 19 -3.57 7.26 6.40
N ARG A 20 -2.38 7.00 6.97
CA ARG A 20 -2.11 5.87 7.85
C ARG A 20 -1.19 6.33 8.97
N GLU A 21 -1.60 6.07 10.20
CA GLU A 21 -0.76 6.28 11.38
C GLU A 21 0.51 5.44 11.33
N GLU A 22 1.50 5.83 12.12
CA GLU A 22 2.75 5.08 12.21
C GLU A 22 2.50 3.66 12.73
N ALA A 23 2.97 2.68 11.96
CA ALA A 23 2.82 1.27 12.30
C ALA A 23 4.09 0.51 11.93
N GLU A 24 4.40 -0.52 12.71
CA GLU A 24 5.47 -1.46 12.40
C GLU A 24 5.19 -2.20 11.08
N VAL A 25 6.25 -2.42 10.31
CA VAL A 25 6.24 -3.13 9.03
C VAL A 25 7.45 -4.05 8.93
N VAL A 26 7.27 -5.11 8.16
CA VAL A 26 8.35 -6.00 7.74
C VAL A 26 8.69 -5.64 6.30
N PRO A 27 9.87 -5.07 6.02
CA PRO A 27 10.31 -4.81 4.65
C PRO A 27 10.44 -6.12 3.87
N LEU A 28 10.17 -6.08 2.57
CA LEU A 28 10.52 -7.18 1.68
C LEU A 28 12.05 -7.29 1.57
N GLU A 29 12.57 -8.51 1.58
CA GLU A 29 14.03 -8.75 1.44
C GLU A 29 14.53 -8.37 0.04
N GLN A 30 13.68 -8.51 -0.97
CA GLN A 30 13.96 -8.16 -2.36
C GLN A 30 12.77 -7.40 -2.94
N PRO A 31 12.99 -6.41 -3.82
CA PRO A 31 11.92 -5.74 -4.55
C PRO A 31 11.12 -6.74 -5.38
N GLU A 32 9.84 -6.46 -5.57
CA GLU A 32 9.02 -7.20 -6.52
C GLU A 32 9.64 -7.07 -7.93
N ALA A 33 9.92 -8.19 -8.58
CA ALA A 33 10.53 -8.22 -9.91
C ALA A 33 9.52 -7.89 -11.03
N SER A 34 8.24 -7.81 -10.71
CA SER A 34 7.15 -7.62 -11.65
C SER A 34 6.47 -6.28 -11.40
N HIS A 35 6.11 -5.58 -12.48
CA HIS A 35 5.24 -4.40 -12.41
C HIS A 35 3.75 -4.78 -12.50
N GLN A 36 3.42 -6.08 -12.45
CA GLN A 36 2.03 -6.51 -12.45
C GLN A 36 1.39 -6.14 -11.11
N PHE A 37 0.29 -5.37 -11.19
CA PHE A 37 -0.53 -5.11 -10.02
C PHE A 37 -1.12 -6.40 -9.46
N PRO A 38 -1.37 -6.48 -8.13
CA PRO A 38 -2.12 -7.58 -7.56
C PRO A 38 -3.48 -7.70 -8.23
N ALA A 39 -4.05 -8.91 -8.23
CA ALA A 39 -5.39 -9.14 -8.74
C ALA A 39 -6.40 -8.21 -8.03
N CYS A 40 -7.38 -7.71 -8.78
CA CYS A 40 -8.39 -6.83 -8.22
C CYS A 40 -9.16 -7.55 -7.10
N GLU A 41 -9.11 -6.99 -5.89
CA GLU A 41 -9.73 -7.57 -4.70
C GLU A 41 -11.20 -7.19 -4.50
N CYS A 42 -11.85 -6.52 -5.46
CA CYS A 42 -13.27 -6.18 -5.33
C CYS A 42 -14.17 -7.42 -5.39
N PRO A 43 -15.38 -7.38 -4.79
CA PRO A 43 -16.31 -8.52 -4.81
C PRO A 43 -16.62 -9.03 -6.22
N GLU A 44 -16.76 -8.12 -7.19
CA GLU A 44 -17.05 -8.46 -8.60
C GLU A 44 -15.93 -9.31 -9.21
N CYS A 45 -14.66 -8.90 -9.07
CA CYS A 45 -13.52 -9.63 -9.62
C CYS A 45 -13.16 -10.89 -8.83
N ARG A 46 -13.47 -10.93 -7.52
CA ARG A 46 -13.25 -12.12 -6.68
C ARG A 46 -14.23 -13.27 -7.01
N THR A 47 -15.39 -12.98 -7.59
CA THR A 47 -16.46 -13.99 -7.80
C THR A 47 -16.29 -14.81 -9.09
N THR A 48 -15.33 -14.48 -9.95
CA THR A 48 -15.07 -15.24 -11.18
C THR A 48 -14.31 -16.55 -10.92
N ALA A 49 -15.04 -17.52 -10.34
CA ALA A 49 -14.90 -18.92 -10.73
C ALA A 49 -15.99 -19.19 -11.79
N ARG A 50 -15.62 -19.15 -13.06
CA ARG A 50 -16.44 -19.70 -14.14
C ARG A 50 -15.57 -20.39 -15.16
#